data_AF-A0A6A5HMG0-F1
#
_entry.id   AF-A0A6A5HMG0-F1
#
_cell.length_a   1.000
_cell.length_b   1.000
_cell.length_c   1.000
_cell.angle_alpha   90.00
_cell.angle_beta   90.00
_cell.angle_gamma   90.00
#
_symmetry.space_group_name_H-M   'P 1'
#
loop_
_entity.id
_entity.type
_entity.pdbx_description
1 polymer ?
#
loop_
_entity_poly.entity_id
_entity_poly.type
_entity_poly.pdbx_seq_one_letter_code
_entity_poly.pdbx_strand_id
1 'polypeptide(L)'
;MESTGNFTLASRSRQHLPANPPSEMSSPSMSPMDKKKESSKDKRKEPFVMITAIIVLFESRFFIVCEFRGKHYWSMIRRKWIVSLYMTVILYVLPFKYLCPDQEPAKQRVFQRLPCLPSYIYNAPILVLVEDITYHLTVIIVWLLICFSGLIALLVYIYWNTAKLLKNHRMSPQTYQIHRIFMSALVIQLVIPFCTIIGPAITVLSSIITNYYNQGMINFAILSITLHGSVTTIAMLAVHKPYQLAIKEMFRNFSLQSTEVSRREMYANHVVRMQSATQ
;
A
#
# COMPACT_ATOMS: atom_id res chain seq x y z
N MET A 1 27.05 -53.30 73.77
CA MET A 1 28.46 -53.62 73.48
C MET A 1 28.89 -52.74 72.31
N GLU A 2 29.88 -51.88 72.55
CA GLU A 2 30.97 -51.42 71.66
C GLU A 2 30.98 -51.97 70.21
N SER A 3 31.48 -51.29 69.18
CA SER A 3 32.32 -50.09 69.08
C SER A 3 32.39 -49.65 67.61
N THR A 4 32.67 -48.36 67.45
CA THR A 4 33.06 -47.52 66.32
C THR A 4 33.94 -48.09 65.19
N GLY A 5 33.83 -47.45 64.02
CA GLY A 5 34.87 -47.43 62.97
C GLY A 5 34.57 -46.40 61.86
N ASN A 6 35.14 -45.19 61.99
CA ASN A 6 35.10 -44.08 61.04
C ASN A 6 35.97 -44.34 59.78
N PHE A 7 35.74 -43.63 58.66
CA PHE A 7 36.52 -42.45 58.18
C PHE A 7 36.36 -42.17 56.65
N THR A 8 36.16 -40.88 56.36
CA THR A 8 36.57 -40.07 55.16
C THR A 8 35.85 -40.08 53.81
N LEU A 9 35.27 -38.89 53.54
CA LEU A 9 35.05 -38.19 52.26
C LEU A 9 36.30 -38.12 51.36
N ALA A 10 36.09 -38.25 50.04
CA ALA A 10 36.88 -37.53 49.03
C ALA A 10 36.08 -37.33 47.74
N SER A 11 36.33 -36.19 47.12
CA SER A 11 35.55 -35.49 46.10
C SER A 11 35.83 -35.91 44.65
N ARG A 12 34.77 -35.77 43.82
CA ARG A 12 34.77 -35.17 42.46
C ARG A 12 35.57 -35.87 41.35
N SER A 13 34.86 -36.34 40.32
CA SER A 13 35.31 -36.28 38.93
C SER A 13 34.12 -36.35 37.97
N ARG A 14 33.91 -35.28 37.20
CA ARG A 14 32.97 -35.21 36.08
C ARG A 14 33.37 -36.23 35.01
N GLN A 15 32.43 -37.05 34.55
CA GLN A 15 32.52 -37.65 33.22
C GLN A 15 31.42 -37.07 32.35
N HIS A 16 31.88 -36.39 31.30
CA HIS A 16 31.13 -35.84 30.20
C HIS A 16 30.42 -36.97 29.42
N LEU A 17 29.09 -36.95 29.35
CA LEU A 17 28.37 -37.50 28.21
C LEU A 17 28.07 -36.36 27.23
N PRO A 18 28.33 -36.51 25.92
CA PRO A 18 27.93 -35.51 24.93
C PRO A 18 26.40 -35.58 24.75
N ALA A 19 25.70 -34.54 25.20
CA ALA A 19 24.32 -34.32 24.79
C ALA A 19 24.32 -33.84 23.33
N ASN A 20 23.56 -34.53 22.49
CA ASN A 20 23.37 -34.20 21.07
C ASN A 20 23.00 -32.70 20.89
N PRO A 21 23.53 -32.03 19.85
CA PRO A 21 23.10 -30.67 19.52
C PRO A 21 21.62 -30.69 19.12
N PRO A 22 20.86 -29.63 19.46
CA PRO A 22 19.47 -29.52 19.03
C PRO A 22 19.43 -29.51 17.50
N SER A 23 18.57 -30.36 16.94
CA SER A 23 18.25 -30.38 15.52
C SER A 23 17.94 -28.97 15.05
N GLU A 24 18.81 -28.42 14.18
CA GLU A 24 18.50 -27.26 13.37
C GLU A 24 17.17 -27.53 12.66
N MET A 25 16.11 -26.89 13.13
CA MET A 25 14.88 -26.76 12.38
C MET A 25 15.23 -25.89 11.18
N SER A 26 15.63 -26.55 10.10
CA SER A 26 15.78 -25.97 8.77
C SER A 26 14.48 -25.23 8.47
N SER A 27 14.54 -23.91 8.60
CA SER A 27 13.51 -23.03 8.06
C SER A 27 13.40 -23.37 6.58
N PRO A 28 12.21 -23.65 6.04
CA PRO A 28 12.09 -24.00 4.63
C PRO A 28 12.69 -22.84 3.82
N SER A 29 13.80 -23.09 3.13
CA SER A 29 14.37 -22.11 2.22
C SER A 29 13.38 -21.92 1.08
N MET A 30 12.54 -20.89 1.22
CA MET A 30 11.49 -20.56 0.26
C MET A 30 12.11 -20.38 -1.12
N SER A 31 11.65 -21.16 -2.10
CA SER A 31 12.23 -21.16 -3.44
C SER A 31 12.10 -19.76 -4.09
N PRO A 32 12.97 -19.39 -5.04
CA PRO A 32 12.86 -18.12 -5.75
C PRO A 32 11.48 -17.92 -6.42
N MET A 33 10.83 -19.00 -6.84
CA MET A 33 9.48 -19.00 -7.40
C MET A 33 8.40 -18.71 -6.34
N ASP A 34 8.56 -19.26 -5.14
CA ASP A 34 7.65 -19.01 -4.03
C ASP A 34 7.79 -17.57 -3.52
N LYS A 35 9.01 -17.04 -3.43
CA LYS A 35 9.25 -15.62 -3.11
C LYS A 35 8.61 -14.69 -4.14
N LYS A 36 8.65 -15.04 -5.44
CA LYS A 36 8.00 -14.26 -6.52
C LYS A 36 6.48 -14.34 -6.44
N LYS A 37 5.91 -15.49 -6.07
CA LYS A 37 4.47 -15.65 -5.78
C LYS A 37 4.03 -14.83 -4.55
N GLU A 38 4.82 -14.82 -3.48
CA GLU A 38 4.57 -14.03 -2.26
C GLU A 38 4.59 -12.52 -2.59
N SER A 39 5.61 -12.05 -3.29
CA SER A 39 5.76 -10.64 -3.70
C SER A 39 4.66 -10.19 -4.67
N SER A 40 4.22 -11.07 -5.58
CA SER A 40 3.09 -10.78 -6.49
C SER A 40 1.74 -10.78 -5.75
N LYS A 41 1.59 -11.56 -4.66
CA LYS A 41 0.39 -11.55 -3.81
C LYS A 41 0.26 -10.26 -3.02
N ASP A 42 1.35 -9.74 -2.48
CA ASP A 42 1.34 -8.54 -1.65
C ASP A 42 0.92 -7.30 -2.46
N LYS A 43 1.55 -7.11 -3.63
CA LYS A 43 1.22 -6.04 -4.59
C LYS A 43 -0.23 -6.06 -5.09
N ARG A 44 -0.93 -7.20 -5.01
CA ARG A 44 -2.31 -7.36 -5.48
C ARG A 44 -3.35 -6.77 -4.53
N LYS A 45 -3.02 -6.66 -3.24
CA LYS A 45 -3.96 -6.18 -2.20
C LYS A 45 -3.97 -4.65 -2.08
N GLU A 46 -2.88 -4.02 -2.46
CA GLU A 46 -2.65 -2.57 -2.34
C GLU A 46 -3.77 -1.70 -2.94
N PRO A 47 -4.25 -1.90 -4.19
CA PRO A 47 -5.25 -1.01 -4.78
C PRO A 47 -6.61 -1.09 -4.06
N PHE A 48 -7.02 -2.27 -3.60
CA PHE A 48 -8.29 -2.47 -2.89
C PHE A 48 -8.29 -1.80 -1.51
N VAL A 49 -7.19 -1.94 -0.78
CA VAL A 49 -7.01 -1.33 0.55
C VAL A 49 -6.94 0.19 0.44
N MET A 50 -6.25 0.71 -0.59
CA MET A 50 -6.14 2.15 -0.84
C MET A 50 -7.49 2.80 -1.11
N ILE A 51 -8.29 2.25 -2.02
CA ILE A 51 -9.61 2.81 -2.35
C ILE A 51 -10.54 2.78 -1.13
N THR A 52 -10.45 1.72 -0.33
CA THR A 52 -11.20 1.62 0.93
C THR A 52 -10.76 2.71 1.92
N ALA A 53 -9.46 2.96 2.06
CA ALA A 53 -8.94 4.04 2.90
C ALA A 53 -9.38 5.43 2.40
N ILE A 54 -9.42 5.63 1.08
CA ILE A 54 -9.96 6.86 0.47
C ILE A 54 -11.44 7.02 0.83
N ILE A 55 -12.26 5.99 0.64
CA ILE A 55 -13.69 6.01 0.99
C ILE A 55 -13.90 6.36 2.47
N VAL A 56 -13.12 5.74 3.37
CA VAL A 56 -13.19 6.02 4.82
C VAL A 56 -12.77 7.46 5.14
N LEU A 57 -11.77 8.00 4.44
CA LEU A 57 -11.36 9.40 4.58
C LEU A 57 -12.48 10.33 4.13
N PHE A 58 -13.11 10.05 2.98
CA PHE A 58 -14.26 10.81 2.48
C PHE A 58 -15.45 10.76 3.45
N GLU A 59 -15.78 9.58 3.96
CA GLU A 59 -16.84 9.40 4.98
C GLU A 59 -16.51 10.17 6.26
N SER A 60 -15.26 10.09 6.73
CA SER A 60 -14.83 10.79 7.94
C SER A 60 -14.97 12.30 7.79
N ARG A 61 -14.70 12.83 6.59
CA ARG A 61 -14.89 14.26 6.27
C ARG A 61 -16.37 14.61 6.12
N PHE A 62 -17.15 13.78 5.44
CA PHE A 62 -18.61 13.91 5.38
C PHE A 62 -19.21 14.05 6.78
N PHE A 63 -18.82 13.19 7.71
CA PHE A 63 -19.35 13.18 9.07
C PHE A 63 -19.01 14.46 9.86
N ILE A 64 -17.82 15.01 9.65
CA ILE A 64 -17.38 16.25 10.31
C ILE A 64 -18.11 17.45 9.72
N VAL A 65 -18.14 17.57 8.39
CA VAL A 65 -18.64 18.75 7.66
C VAL A 65 -20.16 18.80 7.61
N CYS A 66 -20.83 17.66 7.56
CA CYS A 66 -22.28 17.62 7.46
C CYS A 66 -22.94 17.61 8.83
N GLU A 67 -23.86 18.56 9.04
CA GLU A 67 -24.70 18.64 10.23
C GLU A 67 -26.14 18.33 9.82
N PHE A 68 -26.59 17.12 10.14
CA PHE A 68 -27.92 16.62 9.81
C PHE A 68 -28.59 16.02 11.05
N ARG A 69 -29.93 16.08 11.10
CA ARG A 69 -30.75 15.66 12.26
C ARG A 69 -30.47 14.21 12.74
N GLY A 70 -30.00 13.33 11.86
CA GLY A 70 -29.69 11.93 12.16
C GLY A 70 -28.23 11.62 12.52
N LYS A 71 -27.38 12.62 12.80
CA LYS A 71 -25.93 12.43 12.99
C LYS A 71 -25.56 11.41 14.07
N HIS A 72 -26.32 11.37 15.17
CA HIS A 72 -26.13 10.38 16.24
C HIS A 72 -26.38 8.94 15.76
N TYR A 73 -27.47 8.71 15.02
CA TYR A 73 -27.80 7.40 14.46
C TYR A 73 -26.80 6.98 13.37
N TRP A 74 -26.38 7.93 12.53
CA TRP A 74 -25.35 7.69 11.52
C TRP A 74 -23.99 7.31 12.14
N SER A 75 -23.60 7.89 13.28
CA SER A 75 -22.36 7.51 13.98
C SER A 75 -22.30 6.01 14.33
N MET A 76 -23.45 5.41 14.68
CA MET A 76 -23.56 3.98 14.98
C MET A 76 -23.54 3.13 13.71
N ILE A 77 -24.29 3.52 12.67
CA ILE A 77 -24.33 2.82 11.38
C ILE A 77 -22.96 2.85 10.70
N ARG A 78 -22.30 4.00 10.72
CA ARG A 78 -20.97 4.25 10.14
C ARG A 78 -19.96 3.19 10.57
N ARG A 79 -19.89 2.87 11.87
CA ARG A 79 -18.92 1.88 12.36
C ARG A 79 -19.17 0.51 11.74
N LYS A 80 -20.45 0.10 11.66
CA LYS A 80 -20.85 -1.16 11.02
C LYS A 80 -20.59 -1.13 9.52
N TRP A 81 -20.84 0.00 8.85
CA TRP A 81 -20.60 0.19 7.42
C TRP A 81 -19.10 0.12 7.06
N ILE A 82 -18.24 0.79 7.82
CA ILE A 82 -16.78 0.73 7.65
C ILE A 82 -16.28 -0.70 7.84
N VAL A 83 -16.71 -1.39 8.91
CA VAL A 83 -16.35 -2.80 9.13
C VAL A 83 -16.83 -3.67 7.97
N SER A 84 -18.07 -3.48 7.50
CA SER A 84 -18.61 -4.19 6.36
C SER A 84 -17.79 -3.96 5.09
N LEU A 85 -17.36 -2.73 4.81
CA LEU A 85 -16.50 -2.43 3.65
C LEU A 85 -15.18 -3.20 3.70
N TYR A 86 -14.50 -3.21 4.85
CA TYR A 86 -13.25 -3.97 5.01
C TYR A 86 -13.49 -5.48 4.88
N MET A 87 -14.58 -6.00 5.44
CA MET A 87 -14.96 -7.41 5.29
C MET A 87 -15.26 -7.77 3.83
N THR A 88 -15.96 -6.90 3.11
CA THR A 88 -16.22 -7.04 1.67
C THR A 88 -14.92 -7.08 0.88
N VAL A 89 -13.94 -6.22 1.18
CA VAL A 89 -12.61 -6.24 0.54
C VAL A 89 -11.90 -7.56 0.79
N ILE A 90 -11.89 -8.05 2.03
CA ILE A 90 -11.28 -9.35 2.39
C ILE A 90 -11.97 -10.48 1.60
N LEU A 91 -13.29 -10.46 1.54
CA LEU A 91 -14.09 -11.44 0.80
C LEU A 91 -13.85 -11.38 -0.71
N TYR A 92 -13.62 -10.19 -1.28
CA TYR A 92 -13.29 -10.05 -2.70
C TYR A 92 -11.85 -10.45 -3.02
N VAL A 93 -10.90 -10.25 -2.10
CA VAL A 93 -9.48 -10.59 -2.27
C VAL A 93 -9.22 -12.08 -2.02
N LEU A 94 -9.99 -12.74 -1.15
CA LEU A 94 -9.83 -14.16 -0.84
C LEU A 94 -9.87 -15.06 -2.09
N PRO A 95 -10.88 -14.96 -2.99
CA PRO A 95 -10.98 -15.75 -4.20
C PRO A 95 -9.73 -15.64 -5.07
N PHE A 96 -9.12 -14.46 -5.19
CA PHE A 96 -7.88 -14.29 -5.99
C PHE A 96 -6.72 -15.14 -5.47
N LYS A 97 -6.70 -15.51 -4.18
CA LYS A 97 -5.69 -16.42 -3.62
C LYS A 97 -5.90 -17.86 -4.09
N TYR A 98 -7.16 -18.28 -4.21
CA TYR A 98 -7.53 -19.65 -4.56
C TYR A 98 -7.70 -19.86 -6.07
N LEU A 99 -7.95 -18.81 -6.84
CA LEU A 99 -8.06 -18.83 -8.30
C LEU A 99 -6.71 -18.72 -9.03
N CYS A 100 -5.58 -18.66 -8.31
CA CYS A 100 -4.25 -18.65 -8.93
C CYS A 100 -3.95 -20.08 -9.43
N PRO A 101 -3.84 -20.30 -10.76
CA PRO A 101 -3.64 -21.64 -11.29
C PRO A 101 -2.21 -22.12 -11.00
N ASP A 102 -2.05 -23.44 -10.91
CA ASP A 102 -0.75 -24.07 -10.81
C ASP A 102 0.09 -23.71 -12.04
N GLN A 103 1.32 -23.23 -11.82
CA GLN A 103 2.11 -22.56 -12.87
C GLN A 103 2.50 -23.47 -14.01
N GLU A 104 2.91 -24.70 -13.72
CA GLU A 104 3.41 -25.62 -14.73
C GLU A 104 2.32 -26.03 -15.74
N PRO A 105 1.12 -26.50 -15.32
CA PRO A 105 0.05 -26.78 -16.26
C PRO A 105 -0.50 -25.52 -16.95
N ALA A 106 -0.48 -24.37 -16.28
CA ALA A 106 -0.98 -23.12 -16.86
C ALA A 106 -0.07 -22.57 -17.98
N LYS A 107 1.26 -22.61 -17.78
CA LYS A 107 2.22 -22.25 -18.84
C LYS A 107 2.04 -23.13 -20.06
N GLN A 108 1.89 -24.44 -19.87
CA GLN A 108 1.72 -25.39 -20.96
C GLN A 108 0.46 -25.09 -21.79
N ARG A 109 -0.67 -24.79 -21.14
CA ARG A 109 -1.91 -24.39 -21.83
C ARG A 109 -1.80 -23.05 -22.56
N VAL A 110 -1.11 -22.07 -21.98
CA VAL A 110 -0.83 -20.78 -22.65
C VAL A 110 0.06 -20.96 -23.87
N PHE A 111 1.12 -21.76 -23.77
CA PHE A 111 2.03 -22.06 -24.88
C PHE A 111 1.35 -22.85 -26.01
N GLN A 112 0.37 -23.70 -25.70
CA GLN A 112 -0.45 -24.37 -26.71
C GLN A 112 -1.40 -23.40 -27.45
N ARG A 113 -1.90 -22.36 -26.77
CA ARG A 113 -2.74 -21.31 -27.41
C ARG A 113 -1.94 -20.32 -28.25
N LEU A 114 -0.65 -20.16 -27.99
CA LEU A 114 0.24 -19.21 -28.68
C LEU A 114 1.38 -19.98 -29.39
N PRO A 115 1.10 -20.71 -30.49
CA PRO A 115 2.04 -21.68 -31.09
C PRO A 115 3.27 -21.07 -31.79
N CYS A 116 3.47 -19.77 -31.73
CA CYS A 116 4.53 -19.05 -32.45
C CYS A 116 5.31 -18.08 -31.55
N LEU A 117 5.72 -18.56 -30.37
CA LEU A 117 6.59 -17.80 -29.46
C LEU A 117 8.08 -18.02 -29.79
N PRO A 118 8.91 -16.98 -29.73
CA PRO A 118 10.36 -17.12 -29.78
C PRO A 118 10.93 -18.01 -28.66
N SER A 119 12.03 -18.72 -28.94
CA SER A 119 12.70 -19.66 -28.02
C SER A 119 13.10 -19.06 -26.66
N TYR A 120 13.37 -17.74 -26.62
CA TYR A 120 13.71 -17.05 -25.37
C TYR A 120 12.50 -16.91 -24.41
N ILE A 121 11.27 -16.95 -24.92
CA ILE A 121 10.06 -16.84 -24.10
C ILE A 121 9.78 -18.17 -23.39
N TYR A 122 10.04 -19.32 -24.03
CA TYR A 122 9.89 -20.63 -23.39
C TYR A 122 10.81 -20.84 -22.18
N ASN A 123 11.98 -20.22 -22.19
CA ASN A 123 12.98 -20.31 -21.10
C ASN A 123 12.84 -19.18 -20.07
N ALA A 124 11.96 -18.21 -20.30
CA ALA A 124 11.77 -17.09 -19.38
C ALA A 124 10.94 -17.50 -18.15
N PRO A 125 11.21 -16.92 -16.96
CA PRO A 125 10.41 -17.14 -15.76
C PRO A 125 9.08 -16.39 -15.86
N ILE A 126 8.18 -16.90 -16.71
CA ILE A 126 6.84 -16.37 -16.97
C ILE A 126 5.92 -16.76 -15.82
N LEU A 127 5.17 -15.78 -15.33
CA LEU A 127 4.13 -15.98 -14.32
C LEU A 127 2.78 -15.82 -15.00
N VAL A 128 2.08 -16.93 -15.27
CA VAL A 128 0.69 -16.89 -15.75
C VAL A 128 -0.19 -16.43 -14.58
N LEU A 129 -0.63 -15.17 -14.64
CA LEU A 129 -1.31 -14.52 -13.50
C LEU A 129 -2.76 -14.98 -13.35
N VAL A 130 -3.41 -15.33 -14.46
CA VAL A 130 -4.81 -15.74 -14.59
C VAL A 130 -4.97 -16.52 -15.92
N GLU A 131 -5.70 -17.64 -15.91
CA GLU A 131 -6.14 -18.32 -17.15
C GLU A 131 -7.49 -17.77 -17.66
N ASP A 132 -8.44 -17.53 -16.74
CA ASP A 132 -9.75 -16.94 -17.05
C ASP A 132 -9.82 -15.47 -16.63
N ILE A 133 -9.43 -14.59 -17.57
CA ILE A 133 -9.38 -13.14 -17.37
C ILE A 133 -10.77 -12.54 -17.14
N THR A 134 -11.81 -13.18 -17.66
CA THR A 134 -13.20 -12.70 -17.64
C THR A 134 -13.73 -12.52 -16.22
N TYR A 135 -13.63 -13.55 -15.36
CA TYR A 135 -14.11 -13.46 -13.97
C TYR A 135 -13.37 -12.37 -13.18
N HIS A 136 -12.04 -12.34 -13.30
CA HIS A 136 -11.20 -11.37 -12.60
C HIS A 136 -11.49 -9.95 -13.05
N LEU A 137 -11.64 -9.74 -14.36
CA LEU A 137 -11.98 -8.45 -14.95
C LEU A 137 -13.38 -8.01 -14.52
N THR A 138 -14.38 -8.89 -14.57
CA THR A 138 -15.75 -8.58 -14.13
C THR A 138 -15.80 -8.19 -12.66
N VAL A 139 -15.11 -8.92 -11.77
CA VAL A 139 -15.05 -8.59 -10.34
C VAL A 139 -14.41 -7.23 -10.10
N ILE A 140 -13.29 -6.93 -10.78
CA ILE A 140 -12.60 -5.64 -10.67
C ILE A 140 -13.51 -4.51 -11.16
N ILE A 141 -14.17 -4.67 -12.30
CA ILE A 141 -15.07 -3.66 -12.87
C ILE A 141 -16.25 -3.38 -11.93
N VAL A 142 -16.94 -4.42 -11.45
CA VAL A 142 -18.09 -4.28 -10.55
C VAL A 142 -17.68 -3.57 -9.26
N TRP A 143 -16.54 -3.97 -8.69
CA TRP A 143 -16.04 -3.35 -7.47
C TRP A 143 -15.68 -1.87 -7.68
N LEU A 144 -14.98 -1.54 -8.78
CA LEU A 144 -14.69 -0.15 -9.15
C LEU A 144 -15.97 0.67 -9.27
N LEU A 145 -16.98 0.16 -9.98
CA LEU A 145 -18.26 0.85 -10.17
C LEU A 145 -18.97 1.16 -8.83
N ILE A 146 -19.04 0.18 -7.93
CA ILE A 146 -19.66 0.36 -6.60
C ILE A 146 -18.90 1.43 -5.82
N CYS A 147 -17.57 1.32 -5.72
CA CYS A 147 -16.75 2.29 -5.01
C CYS A 147 -16.87 3.71 -5.60
N PHE A 148 -16.82 3.85 -6.92
CA PHE A 148 -16.95 5.15 -7.58
C PHE A 148 -18.33 5.77 -7.40
N SER A 149 -19.40 4.99 -7.52
CA SER A 149 -20.76 5.49 -7.27
C SER A 149 -20.92 6.03 -5.85
N GLY A 150 -20.33 5.34 -4.84
CA GLY A 150 -20.35 5.79 -3.45
C GLY A 150 -19.57 7.09 -3.26
N LEU A 151 -18.40 7.21 -3.88
CA LEU A 151 -17.56 8.42 -3.80
C LEU A 151 -18.23 9.63 -4.46
N ILE A 152 -18.82 9.45 -5.65
CA ILE A 152 -19.56 10.51 -6.34
C ILE A 152 -20.77 10.94 -5.52
N ALA A 153 -21.54 9.99 -4.97
CA ALA A 153 -22.69 10.31 -4.12
C ALA A 153 -22.29 11.13 -2.88
N LEU A 154 -21.18 10.75 -2.21
CA LEU A 154 -20.64 11.50 -1.08
C LEU A 154 -20.21 12.92 -1.49
N LEU A 155 -19.49 13.06 -2.61
CA LEU A 155 -19.07 14.36 -3.14
C LEU A 155 -20.26 15.28 -3.44
N VAL A 156 -21.27 14.78 -4.16
CA VAL A 156 -22.48 15.52 -4.50
C VAL A 156 -23.22 15.94 -3.22
N TYR A 157 -23.35 15.04 -2.25
CA TYR A 157 -24.01 15.36 -0.99
C TYR A 157 -23.26 16.44 -0.21
N ILE A 158 -21.93 16.33 -0.09
CA ILE A 158 -21.11 17.31 0.60
C ILE A 158 -21.23 18.69 -0.06
N TYR A 159 -21.19 18.73 -1.40
CA TYR A 159 -21.39 19.95 -2.16
C TYR A 159 -22.75 20.58 -1.87
N TRP A 160 -23.82 19.78 -1.94
CA TRP A 160 -25.18 20.26 -1.68
C TRP A 160 -25.36 20.77 -0.25
N ASN A 161 -24.84 20.03 0.73
CA ASN A 161 -24.91 20.42 2.13
C ASN A 161 -24.12 21.72 2.40
N THR A 162 -22.93 21.86 1.81
CA THR A 162 -22.13 23.09 1.93
C THR A 162 -22.85 24.29 1.31
N ALA A 163 -23.46 24.13 0.14
CA ALA A 163 -24.28 25.18 -0.50
C ALA A 163 -25.49 25.56 0.37
N LYS A 164 -26.15 24.59 1.01
CA LYS A 164 -27.27 24.83 1.93
C LYS A 164 -26.85 25.58 3.20
N LEU A 165 -25.71 25.21 3.78
CA LEU A 165 -25.14 25.88 4.96
C LEU A 165 -24.79 27.35 4.67
N LEU A 166 -24.25 27.63 3.48
CA LEU A 166 -23.98 28.99 3.02
C LEU A 166 -25.26 29.80 2.84
N LYS A 167 -26.28 29.23 2.19
CA LYS A 167 -27.58 29.89 2.00
C LYS A 167 -28.27 30.24 3.32
N ASN A 168 -28.10 29.40 4.34
CA ASN A 168 -28.68 29.62 5.66
C ASN A 168 -27.83 30.51 6.57
N HIS A 169 -26.80 31.18 6.05
CA HIS A 169 -25.85 32.01 6.80
C HIS A 169 -25.21 31.32 8.02
N ARG A 170 -25.18 29.98 8.02
CA ARG A 170 -24.60 29.19 9.13
C ARG A 170 -23.09 29.04 9.02
N MET A 171 -22.49 29.61 7.97
CA MET A 171 -21.07 29.46 7.68
C MET A 171 -20.50 30.77 7.18
N SER A 172 -19.34 31.17 7.72
CA SER A 172 -18.66 32.39 7.29
C SER A 172 -18.08 32.23 5.87
N PRO A 173 -17.92 33.32 5.10
CA PRO A 173 -17.26 33.27 3.79
C PRO A 173 -15.84 32.70 3.84
N GLN A 174 -15.09 32.96 4.92
CA GLN A 174 -13.72 32.47 5.10
C GLN A 174 -13.70 30.94 5.27
N THR A 175 -14.59 30.39 6.09
CA THR A 175 -14.72 28.94 6.28
C THR A 175 -15.16 28.26 4.98
N TYR A 176 -16.05 28.88 4.21
CA TYR A 176 -16.48 28.36 2.90
C TYR A 176 -15.31 28.24 1.91
N GLN A 177 -14.42 29.23 1.83
CA GLN A 177 -13.26 29.16 0.94
C GLN A 177 -12.31 28.01 1.31
N ILE A 178 -12.07 27.80 2.60
CA ILE A 178 -11.25 26.68 3.09
C ILE A 178 -11.88 25.34 2.67
N HIS A 179 -13.19 25.18 2.86
CA HIS A 179 -13.90 23.96 2.45
C HIS A 179 -13.83 23.75 0.94
N ARG A 180 -14.02 24.79 0.12
CA ARG A 180 -13.95 24.69 -1.34
C ARG A 180 -12.57 24.26 -1.84
N ILE A 181 -11.50 24.83 -1.28
CA ILE A 181 -10.11 24.44 -1.62
C ILE A 181 -9.88 22.97 -1.25
N PHE A 182 -10.34 22.55 -0.06
CA PHE A 182 -10.23 21.17 0.39
C PHE A 182 -11.02 20.19 -0.49
N MET A 183 -12.24 20.54 -0.92
CA MET A 183 -13.02 19.70 -1.85
C MET A 183 -12.33 19.58 -3.21
N SER A 184 -11.77 20.66 -3.73
CA SER A 184 -10.99 20.63 -4.98
C SER A 184 -9.78 19.69 -4.86
N ALA A 185 -9.05 19.78 -3.75
CA ALA A 185 -7.94 18.88 -3.43
C ALA A 185 -8.36 17.40 -3.41
N LEU A 186 -9.52 17.10 -2.80
CA LEU A 186 -10.08 15.76 -2.75
C LEU A 186 -10.48 15.23 -4.13
N VAL A 187 -11.07 16.07 -4.99
CA VAL A 187 -11.42 15.68 -6.36
C VAL A 187 -10.16 15.36 -7.16
N ILE A 188 -9.11 16.19 -7.06
CA ILE A 188 -7.82 15.93 -7.71
C ILE A 188 -7.22 14.61 -7.21
N GLN A 189 -7.27 14.37 -5.90
CA GLN A 189 -6.78 13.14 -5.28
C GLN A 189 -7.57 11.88 -5.72
N LEU A 190 -8.80 12.04 -6.20
CA LEU A 190 -9.59 10.94 -6.78
C LEU A 190 -9.25 10.70 -8.26
N VAL A 191 -9.04 11.76 -9.02
CA VAL A 191 -8.75 11.70 -10.46
C VAL A 191 -7.40 11.01 -10.74
N ILE A 192 -6.40 11.22 -9.90
CA ILE A 192 -5.06 10.66 -10.08
C ILE A 192 -5.02 9.11 -10.00
N PRO A 193 -5.52 8.46 -8.93
CA PRO A 193 -5.63 7.01 -8.87
C PRO A 193 -6.60 6.47 -9.94
N PHE A 194 -7.63 7.24 -10.32
CA PHE A 194 -8.51 6.88 -11.42
C PHE A 194 -7.73 6.74 -12.75
N CYS A 195 -6.97 7.76 -13.15
CA CYS A 195 -6.20 7.71 -14.40
C CYS A 195 -5.14 6.59 -14.40
N THR A 196 -4.49 6.37 -13.27
CA THR A 196 -3.42 5.36 -13.13
C THR A 196 -3.93 3.92 -13.03
N ILE A 197 -5.21 3.69 -12.71
CA ILE A 197 -5.82 2.35 -12.65
C ILE A 197 -6.70 2.08 -13.88
N ILE A 198 -7.57 3.02 -14.25
CA ILE A 198 -8.53 2.86 -15.37
C ILE A 198 -7.79 2.90 -16.71
N GLY A 199 -6.82 3.80 -16.87
CA GLY A 199 -6.05 3.90 -18.12
C GLY A 199 -5.41 2.57 -18.51
N PRO A 200 -4.61 1.95 -17.64
CA PRO A 200 -4.04 0.62 -17.89
C PRO A 200 -5.09 -0.47 -18.12
N ALA A 201 -6.21 -0.44 -17.39
CA ALA A 201 -7.28 -1.41 -17.57
C ALA A 201 -7.93 -1.33 -18.96
N ILE A 202 -8.18 -0.12 -19.46
CA ILE A 202 -8.69 0.11 -20.82
C ILE A 202 -7.67 -0.40 -21.85
N THR A 203 -6.39 -0.09 -21.68
CA THR A 203 -5.34 -0.57 -22.61
C THR A 203 -5.30 -2.10 -22.70
N VAL A 204 -5.42 -2.79 -21.56
CA VAL A 204 -5.48 -4.25 -21.51
C VAL A 204 -6.76 -4.77 -22.17
N LEU A 205 -7.92 -4.17 -21.86
CA LEU A 205 -9.20 -4.58 -22.44
C LEU A 205 -9.25 -4.39 -23.95
N SER A 206 -8.78 -3.24 -24.46
CA SER A 206 -8.67 -2.97 -25.88
C SER A 206 -7.78 -4.02 -26.56
N SER A 207 -6.64 -4.36 -25.96
CA SER A 207 -5.73 -5.40 -26.51
C SER A 207 -6.42 -6.77 -26.64
N ILE A 208 -7.30 -7.11 -25.69
CA ILE A 208 -8.09 -8.36 -25.71
C ILE A 208 -9.18 -8.31 -26.79
N ILE A 209 -9.96 -7.23 -26.87
CA ILE A 209 -11.06 -7.10 -27.83
C ILE A 209 -10.54 -7.09 -29.27
N THR A 210 -9.45 -6.36 -29.51
CA THR A 210 -8.86 -6.25 -30.86
C THR A 210 -7.90 -7.40 -31.19
N ASN A 211 -7.67 -8.34 -30.26
CA ASN A 211 -6.65 -9.39 -30.37
C ASN A 211 -5.25 -8.87 -30.77
N TYR A 212 -4.92 -7.64 -30.34
CA TYR A 212 -3.67 -6.97 -30.67
C TYR A 212 -2.83 -6.77 -29.40
N TYR A 213 -1.80 -7.61 -29.25
CA TYR A 213 -0.94 -7.62 -28.08
C TYR A 213 0.36 -6.88 -28.36
N ASN A 214 0.42 -5.58 -28.01
CA ASN A 214 1.65 -4.82 -28.06
C ASN A 214 2.40 -4.91 -26.73
N GLN A 215 3.58 -5.50 -26.75
CA GLN A 215 4.38 -5.74 -25.55
C GLN A 215 4.78 -4.44 -24.83
N GLY A 216 5.04 -3.35 -25.58
CA GLY A 216 5.30 -2.03 -25.01
C GLY A 216 4.09 -1.47 -24.26
N MET A 217 2.89 -1.58 -24.84
CA MET A 217 1.65 -1.13 -24.18
C MET A 217 1.32 -1.92 -22.92
N ILE A 218 1.48 -3.25 -22.96
CA ILE A 218 1.24 -4.10 -21.79
C ILE A 218 2.26 -3.83 -20.69
N ASN A 219 3.54 -3.66 -21.04
CA ASN A 219 4.57 -3.29 -20.07
C ASN A 219 4.28 -1.94 -19.41
N PHE A 220 3.86 -0.94 -20.20
CA PHE A 220 3.48 0.37 -19.68
C PHE A 220 2.26 0.29 -18.75
N ALA A 221 1.26 -0.53 -19.10
CA ALA A 221 0.09 -0.77 -18.26
C ALA A 221 0.49 -1.40 -16.91
N ILE A 222 1.36 -2.40 -16.92
CA ILE A 222 1.86 -3.06 -15.69
C ILE A 222 2.68 -2.09 -14.83
N LEU A 223 3.54 -1.27 -15.44
CA LEU A 223 4.31 -0.25 -14.72
C LEU A 223 3.39 0.79 -14.06
N SER A 224 2.38 1.26 -14.78
CA SER A 224 1.39 2.21 -14.27
C SER A 224 0.62 1.63 -13.07
N ILE A 225 0.17 0.37 -13.18
CA ILE A 225 -0.50 -0.35 -12.08
C ILE A 225 0.46 -0.53 -10.91
N THR A 226 1.76 -0.79 -11.13
CA THR A 226 2.71 -0.98 -10.01
C THR A 226 3.02 0.34 -9.31
N LEU A 227 3.14 1.45 -10.06
CA LEU A 227 3.50 2.76 -9.53
C LEU A 227 2.31 3.54 -8.95
N HIS A 228 1.08 3.08 -9.14
CA HIS A 228 -0.13 3.80 -8.74
C HIS A 228 -0.10 4.25 -7.27
N GLY A 229 0.39 3.41 -6.35
CA GLY A 229 0.46 3.70 -4.92
C GLY A 229 1.45 4.83 -4.60
N SER A 230 2.63 4.81 -5.23
CA SER A 230 3.63 5.86 -5.10
C SER A 230 3.14 7.18 -5.68
N VAL A 231 2.55 7.15 -6.89
CA VAL A 231 2.00 8.33 -7.55
C VAL A 231 0.87 8.95 -6.72
N THR A 232 -0.03 8.13 -6.19
CA THR A 232 -1.15 8.61 -5.36
C THR A 232 -0.66 9.22 -4.05
N THR A 233 0.37 8.65 -3.43
CA THR A 233 0.96 9.17 -2.20
C THR A 233 1.64 10.52 -2.43
N ILE A 234 2.49 10.62 -3.47
CA ILE A 234 3.16 11.88 -3.84
C ILE A 234 2.12 12.95 -4.17
N ALA A 235 1.09 12.60 -4.94
CA ALA A 235 0.00 13.49 -5.26
C ALA A 235 -0.77 13.97 -4.02
N MET A 236 -1.08 13.08 -3.07
CA MET A 236 -1.71 13.48 -1.80
C MET A 236 -0.84 14.51 -1.06
N LEU A 237 0.46 14.26 -0.92
CA LEU A 237 1.38 15.19 -0.25
C LEU A 237 1.48 16.53 -0.98
N ALA A 238 1.47 16.51 -2.31
CA ALA A 238 1.58 17.70 -3.14
C ALA A 238 0.29 18.52 -3.20
N VAL A 239 -0.89 17.93 -3.09
CA VAL A 239 -2.17 18.65 -3.28
C VAL A 239 -2.69 19.26 -1.97
N HIS A 240 -2.35 18.66 -0.83
CA HIS A 240 -2.88 19.08 0.47
C HIS A 240 -1.99 20.13 1.15
N LYS A 241 -2.48 21.37 1.21
CA LYS A 241 -1.87 22.51 1.91
C LYS A 241 -1.25 22.19 3.29
N PRO A 242 -1.92 21.50 4.24
CA PRO A 242 -1.31 21.21 5.54
C PRO A 242 -0.09 20.30 5.43
N TYR A 243 -0.10 19.32 4.52
CA TYR A 243 1.05 18.46 4.26
C TYR A 243 2.18 19.21 3.57
N GLN A 244 1.88 20.09 2.60
CA GLN A 244 2.89 20.95 1.99
C GLN A 244 3.61 21.83 3.02
N LEU A 245 2.88 22.40 3.98
CA LEU A 245 3.46 23.25 5.03
C LEU A 245 4.38 22.44 5.94
N ALA A 246 3.93 21.27 6.40
CA ALA A 246 4.75 20.38 7.23
C ALA A 246 6.01 19.92 6.50
N ILE A 247 5.91 19.56 5.21
CA ILE A 247 7.07 19.17 4.39
C ILE A 247 8.05 20.33 4.25
N LYS A 248 7.57 21.55 3.95
CA LYS A 248 8.44 22.73 3.87
C LYS A 248 9.15 23.02 5.19
N GLU A 249 8.46 22.86 6.31
CA GLU A 249 9.05 23.03 7.64
C GLU A 249 10.11 21.97 7.93
N MET A 250 9.84 20.69 7.63
CA MET A 250 10.81 19.61 7.75
C MET A 250 12.05 19.86 6.89
N PHE A 251 11.88 20.25 5.62
CA PHE A 251 13.00 20.56 4.72
C PHE A 251 13.80 21.78 5.20
N ARG A 252 13.14 22.82 5.71
CA ARG A 252 13.81 23.98 6.28
C ARG A 252 14.65 23.57 7.50
N ASN A 253 14.09 22.79 8.42
CA ASN A 253 14.79 22.37 9.63
C ASN A 253 15.96 21.43 9.30
N PHE A 254 15.80 20.53 8.32
CA PHE A 254 16.88 19.68 7.83
C PHE A 254 18.01 20.48 7.17
N SER A 255 17.66 21.47 6.33
CA SER A 255 18.64 22.37 5.71
C SER A 255 19.41 23.19 6.76
N LEU A 256 18.74 23.67 7.80
CA LEU A 256 19.38 24.42 8.89
C LEU A 256 20.32 23.51 9.69
N GLN A 257 19.89 22.30 10.04
CA GLN A 257 20.72 21.32 10.75
C GLN A 257 21.98 20.95 9.94
N SER A 258 21.85 20.74 8.62
CA SER A 258 23.02 20.47 7.75
C SER A 258 24.01 21.64 7.71
N THR A 259 23.50 22.88 7.78
CA THR A 259 24.33 24.10 7.77
C THR A 259 25.04 24.30 9.11
N GLU A 260 24.37 24.00 10.23
CA GLU A 260 24.96 24.10 11.56
C GLU A 260 26.09 23.08 11.79
N VAL A 261 25.89 21.83 11.34
CA VAL A 261 26.91 20.77 11.42
C VAL A 261 28.16 21.17 10.64
N SER A 262 27.99 21.59 9.38
CA SER A 262 29.11 22.04 8.54
C SER A 262 29.86 23.23 9.15
N ARG A 263 29.15 24.18 9.76
CA ARG A 263 29.77 25.33 10.42
C ARG A 263 30.59 24.90 11.64
N ARG A 264 30.07 24.00 12.47
CA ARG A 264 30.79 23.46 13.64
C ARG A 264 32.05 22.70 13.25
N GLU A 265 32.01 21.90 12.19
CA GLU A 265 33.20 21.22 11.64
C GLU A 265 34.26 22.22 11.15
N MET A 266 33.83 23.30 10.47
CA MET A 266 34.75 24.36 10.04
C MET A 266 35.42 25.06 11.23
N TYR A 267 34.67 25.40 12.27
CA TYR A 267 35.23 26.00 13.49
C TYR A 267 36.20 25.06 14.21
N ALA A 268 35.84 23.79 14.37
CA ALA A 268 36.73 22.80 14.99
C ALA A 268 38.05 22.67 14.22
N ASN A 269 37.98 22.58 12.88
CA ASN A 269 39.17 22.51 12.02
C ASN A 269 40.03 23.78 12.09
N HIS A 270 39.40 24.95 12.22
CA HIS A 270 40.13 26.21 12.35
C HIS A 270 40.87 26.32 13.70
N VAL A 271 40.23 25.92 14.80
CA VAL A 271 40.84 25.90 16.14
C VAL A 271 42.03 24.95 16.18
N VAL A 272 41.89 23.75 15.61
CA VAL A 272 42.99 22.78 15.51
C VAL A 272 44.18 23.34 14.73
N ARG A 273 43.92 24.04 13.60
CA ARG A 273 44.99 24.70 12.82
C ARG A 273 45.70 25.80 13.60
N MET A 274 44.96 26.63 14.34
CA MET A 274 45.52 27.69 15.18
C MET A 274 46.43 27.11 16.27
N GLN A 275 46.00 26.01 16.91
CA GLN A 275 46.81 25.32 17.92
C GLN A 275 48.09 24.71 17.34
N SER A 276 48.03 24.13 16.13
CA SER A 276 49.22 23.57 15.46
C SER A 276 50.23 24.62 14.97
N ALA A 277 49.80 25.86 14.76
CA ALA A 277 50.67 26.96 14.30
C ALA A 277 51.37 27.71 15.44
N THR A 278 51.03 27.38 16.70
CA THR A 278 51.57 28.06 17.90
C THR A 278 52.60 27.19 18.65
N GLN A 279 52.92 25.99 18.12
CA GLN A 279 54.01 25.11 18.58
C GLN A 279 55.18 25.20 17.61
#